data_AF-A0A2N0NBM2-F1
#
_entry.id   AF-A0A2N0NBM2-F1
#
_cell.length_a   1.000
_cell.length_b   1.000
_cell.length_c   1.000
_cell.angle_alpha   90.00
_cell.angle_beta   90.00
_cell.angle_gamma   90.00
#
_symmetry.space_group_name_H-M   'P 1'
#
loop_
_entity.id
_entity.type
_entity.pdbx_description
1 polymer ?
#
loop_
_entity_poly.entity_id
_entity_poly.type
_entity_poly.pdbx_seq_one_letter_code
_entity_poly.pdbx_strand_id
1 'polypeptide(L)'
;MVKDMAALLSPKKLLAQHIAYLYNVVLLPRLEFRLQTTLFAESTINRIVSPMLSLIRQKAGLASVTPLSALFTLLPFSIQQAFGRFLSSHVASWQKIFSHPSYKLFANYAITYLQGFLDCDACPSIIDLEPWSHTFSLQTHSLFNSLLFSSRLNITWSLLFRPPRKDLRPAIPL
;
A
#
# COMPACT_ATOMS: atom_id res chain seq x y z
N MET A 1 -4.47 -15.30 8.93
CA MET A 1 -3.02 -15.09 9.15
C MET A 1 -2.72 -14.13 10.29
N VAL A 2 -3.01 -12.82 10.17
CA VAL A 2 -2.65 -11.84 11.22
C VAL A 2 -3.34 -12.15 12.55
N LYS A 3 -4.66 -12.40 12.51
CA LYS A 3 -5.45 -12.80 13.69
C LYS A 3 -4.92 -14.09 14.32
N ASP A 4 -4.63 -15.10 13.52
CA ASP A 4 -4.12 -16.40 14.00
C ASP A 4 -2.75 -16.24 14.68
N MET A 5 -1.85 -15.43 14.10
CA MET A 5 -0.57 -15.11 14.71
C MET A 5 -0.74 -14.38 16.05
N ALA A 6 -1.64 -13.39 16.12
CA ALA A 6 -1.94 -12.69 17.37
C ALA A 6 -2.51 -13.65 18.43
N ALA A 7 -3.46 -14.52 18.05
CA ALA A 7 -4.05 -15.52 18.94
C ALA A 7 -3.00 -16.51 19.46
N LEU A 8 -2.07 -16.96 18.61
CA LEU A 8 -0.98 -17.86 18.97
C LEU A 8 0.02 -17.22 19.95
N LEU A 9 0.32 -15.93 19.77
CA LEU A 9 1.29 -15.21 20.60
C LEU A 9 0.69 -14.67 21.91
N SER A 10 -0.62 -14.44 21.95
CA SER A 10 -1.32 -13.89 23.12
C SER A 10 -1.04 -14.62 24.45
N PRO A 11 -1.18 -15.96 24.55
CA PRO A 11 -0.95 -16.67 25.80
C PRO A 11 0.54 -16.82 26.15
N LYS A 12 1.47 -16.49 25.24
CA LYS A 12 2.91 -16.68 25.47
C LYS A 12 3.46 -15.59 26.41
N LYS A 13 4.41 -15.98 27.26
CA LYS A 13 5.19 -15.09 28.14
C LYS A 13 6.24 -14.30 27.35
N LEU A 14 5.77 -13.50 26.39
CA LEU A 14 6.60 -12.64 25.54
C LEU A 14 6.46 -11.18 25.97
N LEU A 15 7.56 -10.44 25.94
CA LEU A 15 7.58 -8.99 26.12
C LEU A 15 7.06 -8.28 24.84
N ALA A 16 6.58 -7.05 24.99
CA ALA A 16 6.13 -6.22 23.87
C ALA A 16 7.17 -6.09 22.76
N GLN A 17 8.46 -5.94 23.13
CA GLN A 17 9.57 -5.87 22.19
C GLN A 17 9.71 -7.14 21.32
N HIS A 18 9.45 -8.33 21.88
CA HIS A 18 9.53 -9.59 21.12
C HIS A 18 8.40 -9.66 20.09
N ILE A 19 7.21 -9.18 20.45
CA ILE A 19 6.06 -9.15 19.55
C ILE A 19 6.24 -8.08 18.47
N ALA A 20 6.79 -6.92 18.83
CA ALA A 20 7.14 -5.87 17.86
C ALA A 20 8.21 -6.34 16.88
N TYR A 21 9.22 -7.09 17.33
CA TYR A 21 10.19 -7.73 16.46
C TYR A 21 9.51 -8.69 15.48
N LEU A 22 8.66 -9.60 15.97
CA LEU A 22 7.92 -10.52 15.10
C LEU A 22 6.99 -9.80 14.12
N TYR A 23 6.38 -8.70 14.54
CA TYR A 23 5.57 -7.84 13.68
C TYR A 23 6.43 -7.26 12.54
N ASN A 24 7.55 -6.61 12.87
CA ASN A 24 8.42 -5.93 11.89
C ASN A 24 9.14 -6.89 10.93
N VAL A 25 9.64 -8.02 11.47
CA VAL A 25 10.57 -8.92 10.77
C VAL A 25 9.87 -10.13 10.15
N VAL A 26 8.73 -10.57 10.67
CA VAL A 26 8.01 -11.74 10.15
C VAL A 26 6.71 -11.34 9.48
N LEU A 27 5.86 -10.58 10.19
CA LEU A 27 4.51 -10.30 9.69
C LEU A 27 4.53 -9.32 8.53
N LEU A 28 5.21 -8.18 8.66
CA LEU A 28 5.23 -7.14 7.63
C LEU A 28 5.79 -7.66 6.30
N PRO A 29 6.94 -8.35 6.22
CA PRO A 29 7.42 -8.91 4.96
C PRO A 29 6.47 -9.92 4.34
N ARG A 30 5.80 -10.75 5.16
CA ARG A 30 4.80 -11.71 4.67
C ARG A 30 3.57 -11.03 4.09
N LEU A 31 3.10 -9.96 4.73
CA LEU A 31 2.01 -9.15 4.20
C LEU A 31 2.42 -8.40 2.94
N GLU A 32 3.60 -7.79 2.94
CA GLU A 32 4.17 -7.09 1.79
C GLU A 32 4.23 -8.00 0.55
N PHE A 33 4.73 -9.23 0.72
CA PHE A 33 4.74 -10.23 -0.35
C PHE A 33 3.32 -10.61 -0.83
N ARG A 34 2.38 -10.83 0.08
CA ARG A 34 0.99 -11.18 -0.28
C ARG A 34 0.26 -10.02 -0.98
N LEU A 35 0.63 -8.79 -0.65
CA LEU A 35 0.05 -7.56 -1.16
C LEU A 35 0.89 -6.93 -2.28
N GLN A 36 1.85 -7.66 -2.85
CA GLN A 36 2.77 -7.11 -3.86
C GLN A 36 2.05 -6.60 -5.12
N THR A 37 0.88 -7.13 -5.46
CA THR A 37 0.08 -6.71 -6.63
C THR A 37 -1.16 -5.90 -6.26
N THR A 38 -1.46 -5.72 -4.98
CA THR A 38 -2.67 -5.03 -4.50
C THR A 38 -2.32 -4.06 -3.39
N LEU A 39 -2.66 -2.78 -3.56
CA LEU A 39 -2.44 -1.77 -2.55
C LEU A 39 -3.79 -1.32 -2.02
N PHE A 40 -4.02 -1.45 -0.72
CA PHE A 40 -5.26 -1.01 -0.07
C PHE A 40 -5.10 0.38 0.54
N ALA A 41 -6.22 1.07 0.76
CA ALA A 41 -6.26 2.27 1.57
C ALA A 41 -5.73 2.03 3.00
N GLU A 42 -5.20 3.09 3.61
CA GLU A 42 -4.60 3.05 4.94
C GLU A 42 -5.54 2.46 6.00
N SER A 43 -6.82 2.84 5.99
CA SER A 43 -7.83 2.33 6.93
C SER A 43 -7.96 0.81 6.86
N THR A 44 -7.93 0.24 5.66
CA THR A 44 -7.99 -1.21 5.43
C THR A 44 -6.71 -1.89 5.89
N ILE A 45 -5.54 -1.33 5.59
CA ILE A 45 -4.26 -1.86 6.08
C ILE A 45 -4.21 -1.84 7.62
N ASN A 46 -4.58 -0.72 8.23
CA ASN A 46 -4.65 -0.57 9.69
C ASN A 46 -5.61 -1.59 10.30
N ARG A 47 -6.76 -1.85 9.68
CA ARG A 47 -7.68 -2.91 10.11
C ARG A 47 -7.05 -4.30 10.04
N ILE A 48 -6.31 -4.60 8.96
CA ILE A 48 -5.62 -5.89 8.78
C ILE A 48 -4.58 -6.11 9.88
N VAL A 49 -3.76 -5.11 10.19
CA VAL A 49 -2.68 -5.23 11.19
C VAL A 49 -3.12 -4.99 12.64
N SER A 50 -4.33 -4.45 12.84
CA SER A 50 -4.85 -4.10 14.17
C SER A 50 -4.77 -5.22 15.22
N PRO A 51 -4.99 -6.52 14.93
CA PRO A 51 -4.90 -7.57 15.95
C PRO A 51 -3.50 -7.66 16.59
N MET A 52 -2.45 -7.49 15.79
CA MET A 52 -1.07 -7.54 16.25
C MET A 52 -0.69 -6.25 17.00
N LEU A 53 -1.14 -5.09 16.52
CA LEU A 53 -0.89 -3.81 17.20
C LEU A 53 -1.60 -3.74 18.55
N SER A 54 -2.82 -4.26 18.65
CA SER A 54 -3.55 -4.40 19.92
C SER A 54 -2.84 -5.33 20.89
N LEU A 55 -2.28 -6.44 20.41
CA LEU A 55 -1.48 -7.34 21.24
C LEU A 55 -0.20 -6.64 21.77
N ILE A 56 0.47 -5.84 20.93
CA ILE A 56 1.64 -5.06 21.37
C ILE A 56 1.25 -4.04 22.43
N ARG A 57 0.13 -3.31 22.27
CA ARG A 57 -0.42 -2.40 23.31
C ARG A 57 -0.60 -3.12 24.63
N GLN A 58 -1.31 -4.25 24.59
CA GLN A 58 -1.63 -5.04 25.78
C GLN A 58 -0.34 -5.48 26.51
N LYS A 59 0.66 -5.96 25.76
CA LYS A 59 1.92 -6.46 26.32
C LYS A 59 2.85 -5.35 26.77
N ALA A 60 2.66 -4.13 26.27
CA ALA A 60 3.36 -2.93 26.71
C ALA A 60 2.68 -2.26 27.93
N GLY A 61 1.54 -2.77 28.40
CA GLY A 61 0.78 -2.16 29.50
C GLY A 61 0.10 -0.85 29.10
N LEU A 62 -0.09 -0.59 27.80
CA LEU A 62 -0.75 0.61 27.29
C LEU A 62 -2.26 0.43 27.27
N ALA A 63 -2.99 1.55 27.42
CA ALA A 63 -4.44 1.56 27.33
C ALA A 63 -4.91 1.14 25.92
N SER A 64 -6.09 0.50 25.84
CA SER A 64 -6.69 0.11 24.56
C SER A 64 -6.98 1.31 23.65
N VAL A 65 -7.24 2.47 24.26
CA VAL A 65 -7.51 3.75 23.58
C VAL A 65 -6.25 4.50 23.12
N THR A 66 -5.05 3.98 23.38
CA THR A 66 -3.80 4.65 22.97
C THR A 66 -3.78 4.83 21.44
N PRO A 67 -3.65 6.08 20.94
CA PRO A 67 -3.63 6.36 19.52
C PRO A 67 -2.57 5.55 18.77
N LEU A 68 -2.84 5.22 17.50
CA LEU A 68 -1.89 4.45 16.68
C LEU A 68 -0.58 5.22 16.47
N SER A 69 -0.67 6.54 16.27
CA SER A 69 0.49 7.44 16.19
C SER A 69 1.37 7.35 17.44
N ALA A 70 0.74 7.36 18.62
CA ALA A 70 1.43 7.23 19.91
C ALA A 70 2.13 5.87 20.04
N LEU A 71 1.57 4.78 19.49
CA LEU A 71 2.30 3.50 19.48
C LEU A 71 3.59 3.54 18.69
N PHE A 72 3.58 4.22 17.54
CA PHE A 72 4.74 4.30 16.66
C PHE A 72 5.82 5.22 17.20
N THR A 73 5.47 6.20 18.05
CA THR A 73 6.41 7.19 18.59
C THR A 73 6.85 6.92 20.03
N LEU A 74 5.97 6.38 20.89
CA LEU A 74 6.24 6.24 22.32
C LEU A 74 7.01 4.97 22.69
N LEU A 75 6.97 3.94 21.84
CA LEU A 75 7.58 2.66 22.17
C LEU A 75 9.05 2.62 21.72
N PRO A 76 9.99 2.22 22.61
CA PRO A 76 11.43 2.27 22.34
C PRO A 76 11.91 1.23 21.32
N PHE A 77 11.03 0.34 20.85
CA PHE A 77 11.36 -0.77 19.96
C PHE A 77 10.80 -0.60 18.52
N SER A 78 10.59 0.65 18.09
CA SER A 78 10.39 1.08 16.70
C SER A 78 9.43 0.23 15.86
N ILE A 79 8.14 0.25 16.20
CA ILE A 79 7.10 -0.42 15.40
C ILE A 79 6.94 0.31 14.07
N GLN A 80 7.02 -0.41 12.95
CA GLN A 80 6.87 0.19 11.62
C GLN A 80 5.41 0.43 11.26
N GLN A 81 5.13 1.52 10.53
CA GLN A 81 3.82 1.77 9.97
C GLN A 81 3.60 0.91 8.72
N ALA A 82 2.65 -0.03 8.77
CA ALA A 82 2.40 -0.97 7.69
C ALA A 82 2.04 -0.28 6.35
N PHE A 83 1.15 0.71 6.38
CA PHE A 83 0.73 1.42 5.17
C PHE A 83 1.89 2.14 4.50
N GLY A 84 2.66 2.94 5.26
CA GLY A 84 3.82 3.66 4.73
C GLY A 84 4.87 2.70 4.12
N ARG A 85 5.11 1.55 4.76
CA ARG A 85 6.00 0.52 4.21
C ARG A 85 5.48 -0.07 2.90
N PHE A 86 4.21 -0.45 2.85
CA PHE A 86 3.63 -1.04 1.63
C PHE A 86 3.57 -0.02 0.50
N LEU A 87 3.16 1.22 0.78
CA LEU A 87 3.17 2.30 -0.20
C LEU A 87 4.59 2.52 -0.76
N SER A 88 5.59 2.61 0.11
CA SER A 88 6.99 2.78 -0.32
C SER A 88 7.46 1.65 -1.24
N SER A 89 7.10 0.41 -0.92
CA SER A 89 7.44 -0.78 -1.71
C SER A 89 6.77 -0.78 -3.10
N HIS A 90 5.49 -0.44 -3.15
CA HIS A 90 4.74 -0.29 -4.40
C HIS A 90 5.28 0.86 -5.25
N VAL A 91 5.55 2.02 -4.64
CA VAL A 91 6.13 3.18 -5.31
C VAL A 91 7.48 2.82 -5.93
N ALA A 92 8.37 2.19 -5.15
CA ALA A 92 9.68 1.76 -5.64
C ALA A 92 9.57 0.75 -6.80
N SER A 93 8.62 -0.18 -6.71
CA SER A 93 8.38 -1.19 -7.75
C SER A 93 7.91 -0.56 -9.06
N TRP A 94 6.92 0.34 -8.99
CA TRP A 94 6.45 1.08 -10.16
C TRP A 94 7.51 2.02 -10.72
N GLN A 95 8.28 2.69 -9.86
CA GLN A 95 9.37 3.56 -10.30
C GLN A 95 10.42 2.76 -11.09
N LYS A 96 10.75 1.55 -10.64
CA LYS A 96 11.64 0.64 -11.37
C LYS A 96 11.06 0.24 -12.73
N ILE A 97 9.76 -0.08 -12.79
CA ILE A 97 9.07 -0.42 -14.04
C ILE A 97 9.10 0.77 -15.02
N PHE A 98 8.82 1.98 -14.55
CA PHE A 98 8.79 3.17 -15.40
C PHE A 98 10.16 3.63 -15.87
N SER A 99 11.20 3.40 -15.07
CA SER A 99 12.57 3.85 -15.40
C SER A 99 13.34 2.86 -16.25
N HIS A 100 13.00 1.57 -16.22
CA HIS A 100 13.79 0.53 -16.87
C HIS A 100 13.44 0.37 -18.37
N PRO A 101 14.42 0.47 -19.30
CA PRO A 101 14.15 0.42 -20.75
C PRO A 101 13.38 -0.82 -21.21
N SER A 102 13.71 -2.00 -20.66
CA SER A 102 13.06 -3.27 -21.03
C SER A 102 11.59 -3.35 -20.65
N TYR A 103 11.12 -2.54 -19.69
CA TYR A 103 9.73 -2.52 -19.25
C TYR A 103 8.92 -1.39 -19.90
N LYS A 104 9.52 -0.60 -20.81
CA LYS A 104 8.87 0.56 -21.43
C LYS A 104 7.53 0.22 -22.09
N LEU A 105 7.44 -0.90 -22.80
CA LEU A 105 6.19 -1.33 -23.43
C LEU A 105 5.11 -1.66 -22.39
N PHE A 106 5.48 -2.40 -21.35
CA PHE A 106 4.57 -2.76 -20.26
C PHE A 106 4.12 -1.53 -19.46
N ALA A 107 5.06 -0.64 -19.11
CA ALA A 107 4.78 0.65 -18.51
C ALA A 107 3.74 1.40 -19.35
N ASN A 108 4.00 1.55 -20.65
CA ASN A 108 3.12 2.23 -21.58
C ASN A 108 1.71 1.64 -21.56
N TYR A 109 1.62 0.32 -21.67
CA TYR A 109 0.35 -0.39 -21.60
C TYR A 109 -0.38 -0.16 -20.27
N ALA A 110 0.30 -0.24 -19.13
CA ALA A 110 -0.31 -0.09 -17.81
C ALA A 110 -0.92 1.30 -17.60
N ILE A 111 -0.24 2.35 -18.04
CA ILE A 111 -0.76 3.73 -17.97
C ILE A 111 -1.91 3.93 -18.95
N THR A 112 -1.80 3.46 -20.20
CA THR A 112 -2.88 3.59 -21.18
C THR A 112 -4.12 2.81 -20.79
N TYR A 113 -3.93 1.62 -20.21
CA TYR A 113 -5.02 0.86 -19.62
C TYR A 113 -5.72 1.67 -18.52
N LEU A 114 -4.95 2.27 -17.61
CA LEU A 114 -5.50 3.12 -16.56
C LEU A 114 -6.19 4.37 -17.13
N GLN A 115 -5.63 5.02 -18.14
CA GLN A 115 -6.25 6.16 -18.85
C GLN A 115 -7.59 5.79 -19.47
N GLY A 116 -7.66 4.65 -20.17
CA GLY A 116 -8.91 4.14 -20.75
C GLY A 116 -9.93 3.78 -19.67
N PHE A 117 -9.48 3.29 -18.52
CA PHE A 117 -10.36 3.02 -17.38
C PHE A 117 -10.91 4.31 -16.75
N LEU A 118 -10.11 5.36 -16.68
CA LEU A 118 -10.48 6.67 -16.13
C LEU A 118 -11.25 7.55 -17.13
N ASP A 119 -11.33 7.15 -18.40
CA ASP A 119 -11.83 7.97 -19.51
C ASP A 119 -11.11 9.34 -19.61
N CYS A 120 -9.78 9.32 -19.50
CA CYS A 120 -8.96 10.53 -19.47
C CYS A 120 -7.74 10.46 -20.41
N ASP A 121 -7.62 11.45 -21.30
CA ASP A 121 -6.47 11.58 -22.22
C ASP A 121 -5.17 12.01 -21.50
N ALA A 122 -5.28 12.65 -20.33
CA ALA A 122 -4.13 13.11 -19.56
C ALA A 122 -3.44 11.97 -18.80
N CYS A 123 -2.14 12.13 -18.50
CA CYS A 123 -1.42 11.13 -17.73
C CYS A 123 -2.01 11.04 -16.30
N PRO A 124 -2.33 9.83 -15.78
CA PRO A 124 -2.88 9.65 -14.44
C PRO A 124 -2.01 10.20 -13.30
N SER A 125 -0.72 10.49 -13.57
CA SER A 125 0.19 11.08 -12.58
C SER A 125 0.04 12.61 -12.40
N ILE A 126 -0.68 13.29 -13.29
CA ILE A 126 -0.77 14.77 -13.33
C ILE A 126 -2.18 15.25 -12.94
N ILE A 127 -3.18 14.39 -13.04
CA ILE A 127 -4.57 14.71 -12.71
C ILE A 127 -4.90 14.39 -11.26
N ASP A 128 -5.96 15.02 -10.76
CA ASP A 128 -6.56 14.60 -9.49
C ASP A 128 -7.28 13.26 -9.67
N LEU A 129 -6.85 12.25 -8.89
CA LEU A 129 -7.40 10.90 -8.94
C LEU A 129 -8.50 10.65 -7.89
N GLU A 130 -8.75 11.60 -6.98
CA GLU A 130 -9.78 11.47 -5.94
C GLU A 130 -11.18 11.13 -6.46
N PRO A 131 -11.66 11.66 -7.61
CA PRO A 131 -13.00 11.34 -8.12
C PRO A 131 -13.23 9.83 -8.35
N TRP A 132 -12.17 9.07 -8.62
CA TRP A 132 -12.25 7.63 -8.88
C TRP A 132 -11.89 6.75 -7.67
N SER A 133 -11.58 7.36 -6.52
CA SER A 133 -11.18 6.64 -5.30
C SER A 133 -12.26 5.67 -4.78
N HIS A 134 -13.53 5.96 -5.05
CA HIS A 134 -14.67 5.14 -4.65
C HIS A 134 -15.00 4.00 -5.64
N THR A 135 -14.43 4.02 -6.84
CA THR A 135 -14.70 3.04 -7.89
C THR A 135 -14.21 1.66 -7.48
N PHE A 136 -15.13 0.70 -7.37
CA PHE A 136 -14.86 -0.63 -6.80
C PHE A 136 -13.67 -1.36 -7.44
N SER A 137 -13.55 -1.33 -8.77
CA SER A 137 -12.44 -1.96 -9.51
C SER A 137 -11.07 -1.33 -9.22
N LEU A 138 -11.02 -0.05 -8.83
CA LEU A 138 -9.80 0.69 -8.55
C LEU A 138 -9.38 0.65 -7.08
N GLN A 139 -10.28 0.28 -6.17
CA GLN A 139 -10.02 0.26 -4.72
C GLN A 139 -8.81 -0.60 -4.31
N THR A 140 -8.42 -1.57 -5.14
CA THR A 140 -7.28 -2.46 -4.88
C THR A 140 -6.18 -2.36 -5.95
N HIS A 141 -6.37 -1.51 -6.96
CA HIS A 141 -5.47 -1.43 -8.11
C HIS A 141 -4.14 -0.79 -7.71
N SER A 142 -3.05 -1.54 -7.84
CA SER A 142 -1.73 -1.12 -7.34
C SER A 142 -1.22 0.18 -7.95
N LEU A 143 -1.25 0.33 -9.29
CA LEU A 143 -0.78 1.55 -9.95
C LEU A 143 -1.60 2.78 -9.55
N PHE A 144 -2.93 2.71 -9.72
CA PHE A 144 -3.85 3.77 -9.34
C PHE A 144 -3.65 4.21 -7.89
N ASN A 145 -3.68 3.26 -6.94
CA ASN A 145 -3.50 3.58 -5.53
C ASN A 145 -2.10 4.07 -5.20
N SER A 146 -1.07 3.63 -5.93
CA SER A 146 0.29 4.17 -5.76
C SER A 146 0.32 5.63 -6.15
N LEU A 147 -0.23 5.99 -7.31
CA LEU A 147 -0.34 7.38 -7.77
C LEU A 147 -1.17 8.22 -6.80
N LEU A 148 -2.39 7.78 -6.46
CA LEU A 148 -3.31 8.46 -5.56
C LEU A 148 -2.72 8.71 -4.16
N PHE A 149 -2.13 7.69 -3.53
CA PHE A 149 -1.61 7.88 -2.18
C PHE A 149 -0.27 8.59 -2.13
N SER A 150 0.54 8.47 -3.19
CA SER A 150 1.79 9.23 -3.31
C SER A 150 1.52 10.73 -3.51
N SER A 151 0.48 11.10 -4.27
CA SER A 151 0.13 12.51 -4.49
C SER A 151 -0.30 13.20 -3.18
N ARG A 152 -1.03 12.49 -2.30
CA ARG A 152 -1.35 12.96 -0.94
C ARG A 152 -0.13 13.23 -0.07
N LEU A 153 1.02 12.63 -0.40
CA LEU A 153 2.32 12.84 0.26
C LEU A 153 3.21 13.83 -0.50
N ASN A 154 2.69 14.53 -1.50
CA ASN A 154 3.44 15.42 -2.41
C ASN A 154 4.59 14.72 -3.15
N ILE A 155 4.51 13.40 -3.33
CA ILE A 155 5.47 12.65 -4.14
C ILE A 155 5.02 12.76 -5.59
N THR A 156 5.86 13.36 -6.43
CA THR A 156 5.59 13.54 -7.86
C THR A 156 6.26 12.44 -8.68
N TRP A 157 5.59 12.01 -9.74
CA TRP A 157 6.12 11.02 -10.67
C TRP A 157 6.57 11.71 -11.95
N SER A 158 7.86 11.65 -12.27
CA SER A 158 8.38 12.14 -13.55
C SER A 158 8.15 11.08 -14.64
N LEU A 159 6.89 10.86 -15.00
CA LEU A 159 6.53 9.95 -16.09
C LEU A 159 6.71 10.67 -17.42
N LEU A 160 7.78 10.36 -18.16
CA LEU A 160 7.96 10.76 -19.57
C LEU A 160 7.01 9.93 -20.45
N PHE A 161 5.71 10.15 -20.28
CA PHE A 161 4.68 9.48 -21.05
C PHE A 161 4.32 10.30 -22.27
N ARG A 162 4.49 9.70 -23.45
CA ARG A 162 3.86 10.17 -24.68
C ARG A 162 2.55 9.39 -24.82
N PRO A 163 1.37 10.03 -24.87
CA PRO A 163 0.12 9.30 -25.02
C PRO A 163 0.17 8.44 -26.29
N PRO A 164 -0.16 7.14 -26.23
CA PRO A 164 -0.31 6.36 -27.45
C PRO A 164 -1.53 6.87 -28.21
N ARG A 165 -1.42 6.86 -29.54
CA ARG A 165 -2.47 7.31 -30.48
C ARG A 165 -3.79 6.58 -30.19
N LYS A 166 -4.90 7.27 -30.49
CA LYS A 166 -6.32 6.92 -30.27
C LYS A 166 -6.79 5.62 -30.97
N ASP A 167 -5.89 4.71 -31.29
CA ASP A 167 -6.13 3.56 -32.16
C ASP A 167 -6.46 2.29 -31.37
N LEU A 168 -6.30 2.31 -30.03
CA LEU A 168 -6.69 1.21 -29.15
C LEU A 168 -8.19 1.32 -28.82
N ARG A 169 -8.99 0.53 -29.53
CA ARG A 169 -10.42 0.34 -29.24
C ARG A 169 -10.59 -0.16 -27.79
N PRO A 170 -11.66 0.27 -27.07
CA PRO A 170 -11.92 -0.19 -25.72
C PRO A 170 -12.01 -1.72 -25.69
N ALA A 171 -11.30 -2.34 -24.74
CA ALA A 171 -11.40 -3.77 -24.51
C ALA A 171 -12.84 -4.10 -24.12
N ILE A 172 -13.44 -5.01 -24.87
CA ILE A 172 -14.78 -5.54 -24.63
C ILE A 172 -14.79 -6.16 -23.22
N PRO A 173 -15.78 -5.84 -22.36
CA PRO A 173 -15.88 -6.46 -21.04
C PRO A 173 -16.13 -7.97 -21.21
N LEU A 174 -15.33 -8.79 -20.53
CA LEU A 174 -15.58 -10.22 -20.30
C LEU A 174 -16.59 -10.41 -19.18
#